data_AF-R7VJB1-F1
#
_entry.id   AF-R7VJB1-F1
#
_cell.length_a   1.000
_cell.length_b   1.000
_cell.length_c   1.000
_cell.angle_alpha   90.00
_cell.angle_beta   90.00
_cell.angle_gamma   90.00
#
_symmetry.space_group_name_H-M   'P 1'
#
loop_
_entity.id
_entity.type
_entity.pdbx_description
1 polymer ?
#
loop_
_entity_poly.entity_id
_entity_poly.type
_entity_poly.pdbx_seq_one_letter_code
_entity_poly.pdbx_strand_id
1 'polypeptide(L)'
;MRTLASLWIFVFNAALVKGQYCADGWTYFSNKCYFYTNGNYVNFYTAVSSCTSVNAALAKITSNEENNFVTGLAKEQGRLGIREEFWIGLRREDASEWRWLDGSLHTGADYQNWAENEPQEHEECVKIRGSTEWYGFGCSTDIEGFICETVSRSNSVFTLSSNGIGTLLATLKEYGSAFGSSSIVTGSVLRHPKIVLAVTYPLASRGPPGLTSDNDFKGLRLQTDSTQCKT
;
A
#
# COMPACT_ATOMS: atom_id res chain seq x y z
N MET A 1 -49.04 -37.52 10.03
CA MET A 1 -48.85 -36.07 9.78
C MET A 1 -47.36 -35.82 9.66
N ARG A 2 -46.85 -35.55 8.45
CA ARG A 2 -45.45 -35.18 8.23
C ARG A 2 -45.38 -33.66 8.27
N THR A 3 -44.71 -33.10 9.27
CA THR A 3 -44.45 -31.66 9.34
C THR A 3 -43.47 -31.30 8.23
N LEU A 4 -43.90 -30.43 7.31
CA LEU A 4 -43.02 -29.85 6.29
C LEU A 4 -42.13 -28.82 6.99
N ALA A 5 -40.84 -29.10 7.08
CA ALA A 5 -39.85 -28.12 7.51
C ALA A 5 -39.75 -27.05 6.42
N SER A 6 -40.19 -25.83 6.72
CA SER A 6 -40.05 -24.67 5.84
C SER A 6 -38.58 -24.28 5.77
N LEU A 7 -37.95 -24.56 4.62
CA LEU A 7 -36.61 -24.11 4.29
C LEU A 7 -36.64 -22.60 4.01
N TRP A 8 -36.25 -21.79 4.99
CA TRP A 8 -35.94 -20.38 4.78
C TRP A 8 -34.56 -20.28 4.11
N ILE A 9 -34.54 -19.99 2.81
CA ILE A 9 -33.30 -19.66 2.10
C ILE A 9 -32.93 -18.23 2.50
N PHE A 10 -31.96 -18.07 3.40
CA PHE A 10 -31.36 -16.78 3.69
C PHE A 10 -30.42 -16.40 2.54
N VAL A 11 -30.84 -15.47 1.70
CA VAL A 11 -29.96 -14.87 0.68
C VAL A 11 -29.11 -13.81 1.38
N PHE A 12 -27.84 -14.13 1.63
CA PHE A 12 -26.86 -13.15 2.11
C PHE A 12 -26.35 -12.35 0.91
N ASN A 13 -26.47 -11.02 0.96
CA ASN A 13 -25.75 -10.16 0.02
C ASN A 13 -24.27 -10.12 0.46
N ALA A 14 -23.41 -10.69 -0.36
CA ALA A 14 -21.96 -10.58 -0.22
C ALA A 14 -21.47 -9.39 -1.06
N ALA A 15 -20.81 -8.42 -0.43
CA ALA A 15 -20.10 -7.35 -1.11
C ALA A 15 -18.59 -7.56 -0.99
N LEU A 16 -17.89 -7.39 -2.11
CA LEU A 16 -16.43 -7.36 -2.13
C LEU A 16 -15.96 -5.99 -1.66
N VAL A 17 -15.20 -5.94 -0.57
CA VAL A 17 -14.54 -4.72 -0.10
C VAL A 17 -13.04 -4.86 -0.33
N LYS A 18 -12.48 -3.96 -1.14
CA LYS A 18 -11.02 -3.84 -1.29
C LYS A 18 -10.49 -2.97 -0.16
N GLY A 19 -9.73 -3.56 0.77
CA GLY A 19 -9.00 -2.84 1.80
C GLY A 19 -7.56 -2.63 1.35
N GLN A 20 -7.06 -1.39 1.44
CA GLN A 20 -5.64 -1.08 1.25
C GLN A 20 -4.95 -1.00 2.61
N TYR A 21 -3.74 -1.53 2.70
CA TYR A 21 -2.95 -1.50 3.93
C TYR A 21 -1.45 -1.38 3.64
N CYS A 22 -0.72 -0.91 4.64
CA CYS A 22 0.73 -0.78 4.63
C CYS A 22 1.39 -1.77 5.58
N ALA A 23 2.67 -2.06 5.37
CA ALA A 23 3.46 -2.84 6.31
C ALA A 23 3.65 -2.06 7.63
N ASP A 24 4.00 -2.77 8.70
CA ASP A 24 4.27 -2.12 9.99
C ASP A 24 5.36 -1.06 9.86
N GLY A 25 5.13 0.11 10.46
CA GLY A 25 6.01 1.27 10.37
C GLY A 25 5.79 2.17 9.14
N TRP A 26 5.03 1.72 8.14
CA TRP A 26 4.68 2.53 6.97
C TRP A 26 3.33 3.24 7.15
N THR A 27 3.24 4.47 6.66
CA THR A 27 2.03 5.29 6.76
C THR A 27 1.28 5.30 5.43
N TYR A 28 -0.02 5.00 5.46
CA TYR A 28 -0.87 4.97 4.27
C TYR A 28 -1.32 6.37 3.85
N PHE A 29 -1.20 6.69 2.57
CA PHE A 29 -1.82 7.86 1.95
C PHE A 29 -2.10 7.62 0.46
N SER A 30 -3.33 7.87 0.01
CA SER A 30 -3.75 7.82 -1.40
C SER A 30 -3.26 6.58 -2.19
N ASN A 31 -3.55 5.37 -1.68
CA ASN A 31 -3.14 4.08 -2.26
C ASN A 31 -1.62 3.82 -2.31
N LYS A 32 -0.82 4.66 -1.65
CA LYS A 32 0.62 4.46 -1.44
C LYS A 32 0.91 4.31 0.05
N CYS A 33 2.09 3.76 0.32
CA CYS A 33 2.65 3.62 1.65
C CYS A 33 3.96 4.39 1.70
N TYR A 34 4.18 5.12 2.79
CA TYR A 34 5.35 5.98 2.96
C TYR A 34 6.13 5.61 4.22
N PHE A 35 7.45 5.74 4.13
CA PHE A 35 8.36 5.53 5.25
C PHE A 35 9.38 6.66 5.30
N TYR A 36 9.32 7.47 6.35
CA TYR A 36 10.31 8.51 6.60
C TYR A 36 11.50 7.90 7.34
N THR A 37 12.68 8.00 6.75
CA THR A 37 13.92 7.57 7.39
C THR A 37 14.65 8.80 7.88
N ASN A 38 15.05 8.79 9.16
CA ASN A 38 15.83 9.85 9.76
C ASN A 38 17.03 9.32 10.55
N GLY A 39 17.89 10.25 10.96
CA GLY A 39 18.87 10.02 11.99
C GLY A 39 20.26 9.61 11.54
N ASN A 40 20.46 9.45 10.24
CA ASN A 40 21.76 9.37 9.59
C ASN A 40 21.82 10.42 8.47
N TYR A 41 23.00 11.03 8.30
CA TYR A 41 23.25 11.92 7.18
C TYR A 41 23.65 11.09 5.96
N VAL A 42 22.87 11.20 4.87
CA VAL A 42 23.11 10.45 3.64
C VAL A 42 22.91 11.30 2.40
N ASN A 43 23.72 11.06 1.37
CA ASN A 43 23.54 11.64 0.05
C ASN A 43 22.36 11.00 -0.70
N PHE A 44 21.97 11.64 -1.80
CA PHE A 44 20.82 11.23 -2.61
C PHE A 44 20.93 9.78 -3.10
N TYR A 45 22.10 9.38 -3.59
CA TYR A 45 22.32 8.04 -4.13
C TYR A 45 22.17 6.95 -3.06
N THR A 46 22.63 7.25 -1.84
CA THR A 46 22.47 6.36 -0.70
C THR A 46 21.01 6.25 -0.30
N ALA A 47 20.27 7.37 -0.30
CA ALA A 47 18.83 7.39 -0.05
C ALA A 47 18.05 6.56 -1.09
N VAL A 48 18.37 6.68 -2.39
CA VAL A 48 17.83 5.84 -3.46
C VAL A 48 18.07 4.37 -3.16
N SER A 49 19.32 3.98 -2.90
CA SER A 49 19.68 2.58 -2.63
C SER A 49 18.95 2.01 -1.41
N SER A 50 18.72 2.86 -0.39
CA SER A 50 18.06 2.48 0.86
C SER A 50 16.59 2.16 0.61
N CYS A 51 15.87 3.00 -0.14
CA CYS A 51 14.48 2.69 -0.53
C CYS A 51 14.40 1.46 -1.45
N THR A 52 15.32 1.34 -2.43
CA THR A 52 15.34 0.19 -3.35
C THR A 52 15.57 -1.13 -2.61
N SER A 53 16.40 -1.13 -1.55
CA SER A 53 16.68 -2.34 -0.74
C SER A 53 15.44 -2.94 -0.07
N VAL A 54 14.37 -2.16 0.09
CA VAL A 54 13.08 -2.57 0.68
C VAL A 54 11.95 -2.61 -0.35
N ASN A 55 12.26 -2.72 -1.65
CA ASN A 55 11.30 -2.71 -2.76
C ASN A 55 10.40 -1.46 -2.78
N ALA A 56 11.01 -0.31 -2.47
CA ALA A 56 10.40 1.00 -2.52
C ALA A 56 11.24 1.95 -3.41
N ALA A 57 10.71 3.14 -3.66
CA ALA A 57 11.43 4.23 -4.34
C ALA A 57 11.48 5.46 -3.44
N LEU A 58 12.35 6.43 -3.71
CA LEU A 58 12.16 7.75 -3.09
C LEU A 58 10.84 8.35 -3.56
N ALA A 59 10.15 9.08 -2.68
CA ALA A 59 8.79 9.52 -2.94
C ALA A 59 8.69 10.42 -4.19
N LYS A 60 7.65 10.15 -4.97
CA LYS A 60 7.26 10.94 -6.13
C LYS A 60 6.05 11.76 -5.76
N ILE A 61 6.20 13.08 -5.80
CA ILE A 61 5.17 14.02 -5.36
C ILE A 61 4.39 14.52 -6.57
N THR A 62 3.09 14.25 -6.58
CA THR A 62 2.19 14.47 -7.71
C THR A 62 1.02 15.39 -7.38
N SER A 63 0.82 15.72 -6.11
CA SER A 63 -0.21 16.68 -5.68
C SER A 63 0.19 17.47 -4.44
N ASN A 64 -0.54 18.57 -4.21
CA ASN A 64 -0.38 19.38 -3.01
C ASN A 64 -0.69 18.61 -1.72
N GLU A 65 -1.70 17.74 -1.74
CA GLU A 65 -2.10 16.93 -0.59
C GLU A 65 -1.00 15.92 -0.25
N GLU A 66 -0.39 15.29 -1.27
CA GLU A 66 0.76 14.39 -1.10
C GLU A 66 1.97 15.14 -0.53
N ASN A 67 2.28 16.33 -1.05
CA ASN A 67 3.38 17.17 -0.57
C ASN A 67 3.22 17.57 0.90
N ASN A 68 2.00 17.99 1.27
CA ASN A 68 1.66 18.33 2.66
C ASN A 68 1.72 17.10 3.57
N PHE A 69 1.24 15.95 3.09
CA PHE A 69 1.29 14.69 3.84
C PHE A 69 2.74 14.27 4.13
N VAL A 70 3.63 14.22 3.13
CA VAL A 70 5.03 13.79 3.34
C VAL A 70 5.78 14.76 4.26
N THR A 71 5.51 16.05 4.14
CA THR A 71 6.07 17.08 5.03
C THR A 71 5.57 16.89 6.46
N GLY A 72 4.27 16.63 6.64
CA GLY A 72 3.68 16.36 7.94
C GLY A 72 4.25 15.09 8.58
N LEU A 73 4.42 14.03 7.79
CA LEU A 73 5.03 12.78 8.24
C LEU A 73 6.46 12.99 8.72
N ALA A 74 7.26 13.74 7.96
CA ALA A 74 8.64 14.06 8.33
C ALA A 74 8.71 14.88 9.63
N LYS A 75 7.77 15.82 9.86
CA LYS A 75 7.67 16.61 11.09
C LYS A 75 7.24 15.78 12.30
N GLU A 76 6.27 14.89 12.11
CA GLU A 76 5.77 14.02 13.19
C GLU A 76 6.82 13.01 13.63
N GLN A 77 7.54 12.42 12.66
CA GLN A 77 8.53 11.37 12.91
C GLN A 77 9.96 11.93 13.05
N GLY A 78 10.16 13.21 12.80
CA GLY A 78 11.42 13.94 12.86
C GLY A 78 11.99 14.13 14.26
N ARG A 79 13.24 14.60 14.33
CA ARG A 79 13.88 14.94 15.60
C ARG A 79 13.51 16.36 16.02
N LEU A 80 13.00 16.50 17.24
CA LEU A 80 12.63 17.79 17.82
C LEU A 80 13.80 18.79 17.79
N GLY A 81 13.56 19.96 17.19
CA GLY A 81 14.49 21.09 17.21
C GLY A 81 15.44 21.21 16.00
N ILE A 82 15.41 20.26 15.06
CA ILE A 82 16.11 20.35 13.78
C ILE A 82 15.09 20.70 12.70
N ARG A 83 15.45 21.59 11.76
CA ARG A 83 14.61 21.81 10.57
C ARG A 83 14.61 20.52 9.77
N GLU A 84 13.48 19.82 9.70
CA GLU A 84 13.41 18.56 8.96
C GLU A 84 13.67 18.86 7.49
N GLU A 85 14.78 18.32 6.98
CA GLU A 85 15.08 18.29 5.56
C GLU A 85 15.23 16.86 5.08
N PHE A 86 14.70 16.58 3.88
CA PHE A 86 14.69 15.22 3.37
C PHE A 86 14.66 15.14 1.85
N TRP A 87 15.30 14.10 1.31
CA TRP A 87 15.30 13.80 -0.12
C TRP A 87 13.93 13.31 -0.60
N ILE A 88 13.54 13.77 -1.80
CA ILE A 88 12.46 13.20 -2.61
C ILE A 88 13.03 12.67 -3.94
N GLY A 89 12.27 11.87 -4.67
CA GLY A 89 12.73 11.14 -5.85
C GLY A 89 12.85 11.96 -7.14
N LEU A 90 13.00 13.29 -7.05
CA LEU A 90 13.14 14.16 -8.22
C LEU A 90 14.61 14.47 -8.46
N ARG A 91 15.07 14.23 -9.70
CA ARG A 91 16.45 14.48 -10.12
C ARG A 91 16.48 15.07 -11.53
N ARG A 92 17.43 15.96 -11.77
CA ARG A 92 17.78 16.50 -13.08
C ARG A 92 18.89 15.63 -13.69
N GLU A 93 18.64 15.07 -14.87
CA GLU A 93 19.63 14.22 -15.57
C GLU A 93 20.55 15.03 -16.50
N ASP A 94 19.98 16.02 -17.20
CA ASP A 94 20.67 16.98 -18.08
C ASP A 94 20.31 18.41 -17.66
N ALA A 95 21.04 19.42 -18.15
CA ALA A 95 20.89 20.83 -17.72
C ALA A 95 19.46 21.42 -17.79
N SER A 96 18.49 20.75 -18.43
CA SER A 96 17.12 21.26 -18.58
C SER A 96 15.97 20.34 -18.14
N GLU A 97 16.19 19.04 -17.85
CA GLU A 97 15.08 18.09 -17.66
C GLU A 97 15.05 17.44 -16.28
N TRP A 98 13.95 17.66 -15.55
CA TRP A 98 13.64 16.99 -14.29
C TRP A 98 12.90 15.68 -14.55
N ARG A 99 13.30 14.63 -13.83
CA ARG A 99 12.73 13.28 -13.91
C ARG A 99 12.55 12.68 -12.53
N TRP A 100 11.46 11.95 -12.38
CA TRP A 100 11.27 11.07 -11.24
C TRP A 100 12.07 9.78 -11.43
N LEU A 101 12.39 9.08 -10.34
CA LEU A 101 13.11 7.81 -10.40
C LEU A 101 12.37 6.67 -11.12
N ASP A 102 11.06 6.82 -11.38
CA ASP A 102 10.28 5.91 -12.23
C ASP A 102 10.47 6.17 -13.74
N GLY A 103 11.30 7.16 -14.10
CA GLY A 103 11.59 7.56 -15.48
C GLY A 103 10.61 8.58 -16.06
N SER A 104 9.54 8.93 -15.33
CA SER A 104 8.58 9.93 -15.81
C SER A 104 9.17 11.34 -15.79
N LEU A 105 8.91 12.08 -16.86
CA LEU A 105 9.27 13.49 -16.98
C LEU A 105 8.46 14.33 -15.99
N HIS A 106 9.14 15.29 -15.36
CA HIS A 106 8.51 16.36 -14.60
C HIS A 106 8.55 17.64 -15.44
N THR A 107 7.39 18.05 -15.90
CA THR A 107 7.18 19.18 -16.80
C THR A 107 6.52 20.34 -16.05
N GLY A 108 6.53 21.54 -16.64
CA GLY A 108 5.90 22.72 -16.02
C GLY A 108 4.38 22.64 -15.84
N ALA A 109 3.72 21.61 -16.40
CA ALA A 109 2.30 21.35 -16.18
C ALA A 109 2.03 20.45 -14.96
N ASP A 110 3.05 19.76 -14.45
CA ASP A 110 2.93 18.88 -13.29
C ASP A 110 2.92 19.68 -11.98
N TYR A 111 2.45 19.06 -10.91
CA TYR A 111 2.51 19.67 -9.58
C TYR A 111 3.97 19.93 -9.18
N GLN A 112 4.24 21.16 -8.76
CA GLN A 112 5.54 21.60 -8.28
C GLN A 112 5.37 22.57 -7.12
N ASN A 113 6.34 22.58 -6.20
CA ASN A 113 6.33 23.47 -5.05
C ASN A 113 7.72 24.06 -4.78
N TRP A 114 8.42 24.47 -5.84
CA TRP A 114 9.73 25.13 -5.74
C TRP A 114 9.66 26.37 -4.85
N ALA A 115 10.69 26.55 -4.01
CA ALA A 115 10.87 27.79 -3.27
C ALA A 115 11.20 28.96 -4.21
N GLU A 116 11.14 30.19 -3.69
CA GLU A 116 11.50 31.37 -4.46
C GLU A 116 12.95 31.27 -4.96
N ASN A 117 13.16 31.47 -6.27
CA ASN A 117 14.45 31.36 -6.97
C ASN A 117 15.04 29.94 -7.08
N GLU A 118 14.25 28.89 -6.83
CA GLU A 118 14.64 27.50 -7.06
C GLU A 118 14.04 26.97 -8.39
N PRO A 119 14.69 25.97 -9.03
CA PRO A 119 15.98 25.38 -8.71
C PRO A 119 17.17 26.18 -9.28
N GLN A 120 18.37 26.05 -8.70
CA GLN A 120 19.60 26.66 -9.23
C GLN A 120 20.29 25.78 -10.32
N GLU A 121 21.15 26.40 -11.13
CA GLU A 121 21.80 25.75 -12.31
C GLU A 121 22.70 24.55 -11.97
N HIS A 122 23.19 24.43 -10.73
CA HIS A 122 24.12 23.35 -10.32
C HIS A 122 23.51 22.36 -9.32
N GLU A 123 22.20 22.45 -9.10
CA GLU A 123 21.48 21.64 -8.14
C GLU A 123 20.60 20.61 -8.83
N GLU A 124 21.04 19.36 -8.78
CA GLU A 124 20.49 18.28 -9.61
C GLU A 124 19.51 17.39 -8.85
N CYS A 125 19.49 17.43 -7.52
CA CYS A 125 18.61 16.62 -6.69
C CYS A 125 17.71 17.51 -5.84
N VAL A 126 16.55 17.00 -5.42
CA VAL A 126 15.56 17.81 -4.71
C VAL A 126 15.36 17.37 -3.28
N LYS A 127 15.36 18.34 -2.38
CA LYS A 127 14.98 18.17 -0.99
C LYS A 127 13.83 19.09 -0.60
N ILE A 128 13.05 18.67 0.39
CA ILE A 128 12.10 19.53 1.09
C ILE A 128 12.75 19.96 2.40
N ARG A 129 12.55 21.21 2.83
CA ARG A 129 13.17 21.73 4.08
C ARG A 129 12.24 22.67 4.84
N GLY A 130 11.92 22.33 6.09
CA GLY A 130 11.25 23.19 7.10
C GLY A 130 9.78 23.57 6.82
N SER A 131 9.47 23.92 5.58
CA SER A 131 8.12 24.15 5.06
C SER A 131 7.72 22.96 4.17
N THR A 132 6.93 23.21 3.14
CA THR A 132 6.54 22.24 2.11
C THR A 132 7.32 22.47 0.81
N GLU A 133 8.17 23.50 0.76
CA GLU A 133 8.84 23.98 -0.45
C GLU A 133 10.02 23.09 -0.84
N TRP A 134 10.23 23.01 -2.15
CA TRP A 134 11.27 22.21 -2.79
C TRP A 134 12.48 23.08 -3.08
N TYR A 135 13.65 22.55 -2.78
CA TYR A 135 14.93 23.19 -3.01
C TYR A 135 15.79 22.28 -3.87
N GLY A 136 16.49 22.86 -4.84
CA GLY A 136 17.62 22.20 -5.46
C GLY A 136 18.70 21.92 -4.41
N PHE A 137 19.43 20.82 -4.59
CA PHE A 137 20.61 20.53 -3.81
C PHE A 137 21.58 19.60 -4.53
N GLY A 138 22.85 19.64 -4.15
CA GLY A 138 23.88 18.75 -4.69
C GLY A 138 23.63 17.30 -4.27
N CYS A 139 23.53 16.39 -5.24
CA CYS A 139 23.21 14.97 -5.00
C CYS A 139 24.21 14.24 -4.10
N SER A 140 25.47 14.69 -4.06
CA SER A 140 26.56 14.08 -3.28
C SER A 140 26.66 14.63 -1.85
N THR A 141 25.85 15.61 -1.47
CA THR A 141 25.86 16.20 -0.12
C THR A 141 25.01 15.35 0.82
N ASP A 142 25.48 15.11 2.04
CA ASP A 142 24.70 14.34 3.02
C ASP A 142 23.68 15.23 3.77
N ILE A 143 22.43 14.75 3.89
CA ILE A 143 21.37 15.39 4.71
C ILE A 143 20.67 14.36 5.60
N GLU A 144 19.93 14.81 6.62
CA GLU A 144 19.47 13.97 7.75
C GLU A 144 18.26 13.04 7.46
N GLY A 145 17.64 13.14 6.28
CA GLY A 145 16.43 12.36 6.01
C GLY A 145 16.14 12.09 4.54
N PHE A 146 15.27 11.13 4.33
CA PHE A 146 14.67 10.81 3.04
C PHE A 146 13.36 10.07 3.25
N ILE A 147 12.47 10.16 2.27
CA ILE A 147 11.17 9.49 2.34
C ILE A 147 11.00 8.49 1.20
N CYS A 148 10.70 7.25 1.56
CA CYS A 148 10.42 6.19 0.61
C CYS A 148 8.92 6.08 0.37
N GLU A 149 8.51 5.69 -0.84
CA GLU A 149 7.16 5.31 -1.21
C GLU A 149 7.09 3.92 -1.85
N THR A 150 5.97 3.23 -1.66
CA THR A 150 5.62 2.01 -2.39
C THR A 150 4.09 1.91 -2.56
N VAL A 151 3.63 1.01 -3.42
CA VAL A 151 2.19 0.79 -3.60
C VAL A 151 1.59 0.12 -2.36
N SER A 152 0.40 0.57 -1.96
CA SER A 152 -0.34 -0.10 -0.89
C SER A 152 -0.76 -1.52 -1.30
N ARG A 153 -0.80 -2.43 -0.32
CA ARG A 153 -1.24 -3.81 -0.55
C ARG A 153 -2.75 -3.86 -0.52
N SER A 154 -3.34 -4.57 -1.48
CA SER A 154 -4.78 -4.76 -1.55
C SER A 154 -5.17 -6.14 -1.04
N ASN A 155 -6.06 -6.20 -0.07
CA ASN A 155 -6.77 -7.43 0.31
C ASN A 155 -8.24 -7.31 -0.07
N SER A 156 -8.76 -8.36 -0.69
CA SER A 156 -10.19 -8.48 -0.97
C SER A 156 -10.86 -9.17 0.21
N VAL A 157 -11.70 -8.44 0.95
CA VAL A 157 -12.48 -8.97 2.07
C VAL A 157 -13.94 -9.07 1.65
N PHE A 158 -14.56 -10.23 1.88
CA PHE A 158 -15.99 -10.41 1.65
C PHE A 158 -16.76 -9.94 2.88
N THR A 159 -17.54 -8.88 2.74
CA THR A 159 -18.48 -8.47 3.78
C THR A 159 -19.85 -9.03 3.47
N LEU A 160 -20.43 -9.79 4.41
CA LEU A 160 -21.82 -10.23 4.34
C LEU A 160 -22.68 -9.19 5.06
N SER A 161 -23.62 -8.55 4.36
CA SER A 161 -24.63 -7.74 5.03
C SER A 161 -25.73 -8.66 5.54
N SER A 162 -25.98 -8.67 6.85
CA SER A 162 -27.14 -9.38 7.41
C SER A 162 -28.13 -8.37 7.99
N ASN A 163 -29.40 -8.48 7.61
CA ASN A 163 -30.51 -8.02 8.45
C ASN A 163 -30.81 -9.02 9.59
N GLY A 164 -29.79 -9.70 10.12
CA GLY A 164 -29.94 -10.84 11.03
C GLY A 164 -28.61 -11.29 11.63
N ILE A 165 -27.94 -10.40 12.37
CA ILE A 165 -26.63 -10.64 12.99
C ILE A 165 -26.69 -11.75 14.07
N GLY A 166 -27.88 -12.08 14.59
CA GLY A 166 -28.04 -13.07 15.66
C GLY A 166 -27.79 -14.53 15.25
N THR A 167 -27.90 -14.88 13.98
CA THR A 167 -27.97 -16.30 13.56
C THR A 167 -26.65 -16.83 12.99
N LEU A 168 -25.74 -15.97 12.51
CA LEU A 168 -24.51 -16.38 11.83
C LEU A 168 -23.41 -16.87 12.80
N LEU A 169 -23.35 -16.32 14.02
CA LEU A 169 -22.42 -16.79 15.04
C LEU A 169 -22.77 -18.20 15.56
N ALA A 170 -24.02 -18.64 15.39
CA ALA A 170 -24.44 -19.99 15.76
C ALA A 170 -24.01 -21.04 14.72
N THR A 171 -23.96 -20.69 13.43
CA THR A 171 -23.66 -21.64 12.34
C THR A 171 -22.17 -21.97 12.22
N LEU A 172 -21.27 -21.07 12.62
CA LEU A 172 -19.82 -21.35 12.64
C LEU A 172 -19.39 -22.24 13.82
N LYS A 173 -20.25 -22.45 14.83
CA LYS A 173 -20.00 -23.41 15.91
C LYS A 173 -20.28 -24.86 15.51
N GLU A 174 -21.08 -25.07 14.46
CA GLU A 174 -21.48 -26.40 13.99
C GLU A 174 -20.66 -26.90 12.78
N TYR A 175 -20.08 -26.00 11.96
CA TYR A 175 -19.19 -26.36 10.84
C TYR A 175 -17.71 -26.57 11.23
N GLY A 176 -17.39 -26.52 12.53
CA GLY A 176 -16.05 -26.78 13.08
C GLY A 176 -15.57 -28.23 13.00
N SER A 177 -16.25 -29.10 12.26
CA SER A 177 -15.89 -30.52 12.10
C SER A 177 -15.54 -30.93 10.66
N ALA A 178 -15.68 -30.04 9.67
CA ALA A 178 -15.47 -30.39 8.26
C ALA A 178 -14.15 -29.88 7.65
N PHE A 179 -13.35 -29.09 8.36
CA PHE A 179 -12.03 -28.67 7.91
C PHE A 179 -10.98 -29.05 8.95
N GLY A 180 -10.00 -29.85 8.51
CA GLY A 180 -8.86 -30.26 9.31
C GLY A 180 -8.24 -29.07 10.03
N SER A 181 -8.02 -29.25 11.32
CA SER A 181 -7.36 -28.34 12.25
C SER A 181 -6.25 -27.50 11.62
N SER A 182 -6.51 -26.20 11.35
CA SER A 182 -5.50 -25.11 11.26
C SER A 182 -6.10 -23.69 11.05
N SER A 183 -7.39 -23.54 10.75
CA SER A 183 -7.97 -22.21 10.49
C SER A 183 -8.47 -21.53 11.78
N ILE A 184 -7.72 -20.55 12.29
CA ILE A 184 -8.17 -19.70 13.41
C ILE A 184 -8.94 -18.51 12.83
N VAL A 185 -10.25 -18.46 13.03
CA VAL A 185 -11.05 -17.26 12.78
C VAL A 185 -10.87 -16.32 13.97
N THR A 186 -9.89 -15.42 13.91
CA THR A 186 -9.80 -14.33 14.89
C THR A 186 -10.68 -13.17 14.42
N GLY A 187 -11.88 -13.06 15.00
CA GLY A 187 -12.71 -11.87 14.83
C GLY A 187 -12.19 -10.73 15.72
N SER A 188 -11.80 -9.60 15.13
CA SER A 188 -11.50 -8.38 15.87
C SER A 188 -12.71 -7.45 15.84
N VAL A 189 -13.26 -7.14 17.01
CA VAL A 189 -14.34 -6.15 17.15
C VAL A 189 -13.72 -4.75 17.07
N LEU A 190 -13.67 -4.16 15.88
CA LEU A 190 -13.36 -2.74 15.74
C LEU A 190 -14.62 -1.93 16.09
N ARG A 191 -14.49 -1.00 17.06
CA ARG A 191 -15.57 -0.13 17.55
C ARG A 191 -16.01 0.84 16.46
N HIS A 192 -16.85 0.41 15.53
CA HIS A 192 -17.72 1.21 14.64
C HIS A 192 -18.90 0.30 14.25
N PRO A 193 -20.06 0.83 13.79
CA PRO A 193 -21.32 0.07 13.72
C PRO A 193 -21.39 -1.04 12.64
N LYS A 194 -20.25 -1.52 12.12
CA LYS A 194 -20.15 -2.60 11.13
C LYS A 194 -19.10 -3.62 11.57
N ILE A 195 -19.52 -4.88 11.72
CA ILE A 195 -18.61 -6.01 11.98
C ILE A 195 -17.92 -6.36 10.66
N VAL A 196 -16.58 -6.29 10.63
CA VAL A 196 -15.76 -6.74 9.50
C VAL A 196 -15.14 -8.08 9.89
N LEU A 197 -15.53 -9.15 9.20
CA LEU A 197 -14.85 -10.46 9.31
C LEU A 197 -13.68 -10.47 8.32
N ALA A 198 -12.46 -10.38 8.82
CA ALA A 198 -11.26 -10.58 8.00
C ALA A 198 -10.93 -12.09 8.00
N VAL A 199 -10.94 -12.71 6.82
CA VAL A 199 -10.41 -14.06 6.62
C VAL A 199 -8.97 -13.92 6.16
N THR A 200 -8.01 -14.20 7.03
CA THR A 200 -6.60 -14.26 6.66
C THR A 200 -6.25 -15.67 6.23
N TYR A 201 -5.80 -15.83 4.99
CA TYR A 201 -5.16 -17.06 4.55
C TYR A 201 -3.68 -16.98 4.91
N PRO A 202 -3.08 -17.98 5.59
CA PRO A 202 -1.63 -18.03 5.69
C PRO A 202 -1.05 -18.25 4.29
N LEU A 203 -0.22 -17.31 3.83
CA LEU A 203 0.67 -17.55 2.69
C LEU A 203 1.62 -18.68 3.09
N ALA A 204 1.42 -19.86 2.50
CA ALA A 204 2.21 -21.04 2.75
C ALA A 204 3.66 -20.82 2.26
N SER A 205 4.57 -20.50 3.18
CA SER A 205 6.02 -20.57 2.96
C SER A 205 6.53 -21.90 3.52
N ARG A 206 6.30 -22.99 2.78
CA ARG A 206 7.01 -24.27 2.90
C ARG A 206 6.54 -25.19 1.77
N GLY A 207 7.27 -25.16 0.65
CA GLY A 207 7.18 -26.22 -0.35
C GLY A 207 7.83 -27.51 0.19
N PRO A 208 7.31 -28.70 -0.16
CA PRO A 208 7.98 -29.95 0.12
C PRO A 208 9.24 -30.11 -0.77
N PRO A 209 10.28 -30.84 -0.32
CA PRO A 209 11.50 -30.98 -1.09
C PRO A 209 11.40 -32.11 -2.12
N GLY A 210 11.74 -31.81 -3.38
CA GLY A 210 12.12 -32.80 -4.38
C GLY A 210 11.53 -32.60 -5.78
N LEU A 211 12.43 -32.41 -6.76
CA LEU A 211 12.27 -32.57 -8.22
C LEU A 211 11.53 -31.42 -8.94
N THR A 212 12.24 -30.39 -9.43
CA THR A 212 13.00 -30.26 -10.70
C THR A 212 12.15 -30.17 -11.97
N SER A 213 12.37 -29.05 -12.68
CA SER A 213 12.05 -28.72 -14.07
C SER A 213 10.75 -27.94 -14.35
N ASP A 214 10.96 -26.76 -14.92
CA ASP A 214 10.07 -26.08 -15.85
C ASP A 214 9.67 -27.05 -16.97
N ASN A 215 8.39 -27.41 -17.01
CA ASN A 215 7.58 -27.69 -18.22
C ASN A 215 6.31 -28.42 -17.78
N ASP A 216 5.22 -27.66 -17.57
CA ASP A 216 3.85 -28.04 -17.97
C ASP A 216 2.81 -27.11 -17.31
N PHE A 217 2.83 -25.83 -17.67
CA PHE A 217 1.58 -25.03 -17.69
C PHE A 217 0.88 -25.24 -19.03
N LYS A 218 0.43 -26.48 -19.28
CA LYS A 218 -0.56 -26.77 -20.33
C LYS A 218 -1.86 -27.23 -19.66
N GLY A 219 -2.84 -26.32 -19.68
CA GLY A 219 -4.25 -26.69 -19.65
C GLY A 219 -4.93 -26.68 -18.29
N LEU A 220 -5.31 -25.50 -17.80
CA LEU A 220 -6.63 -25.37 -17.17
C LEU A 220 -7.45 -24.31 -17.92
N ARG A 221 -8.25 -24.84 -18.85
CA ARG A 221 -9.40 -24.16 -19.45
C ARG A 221 -10.40 -23.89 -18.32
N LEU A 222 -10.71 -22.62 -18.04
CA LEU A 222 -11.95 -22.30 -17.36
C LEU A 222 -13.08 -22.54 -18.36
N GLN A 223 -13.74 -23.69 -18.25
CA GLN A 223 -15.04 -23.91 -18.86
C GLN A 223 -16.05 -23.01 -18.14
N THR A 224 -16.50 -21.96 -18.82
CA THR A 224 -17.77 -21.31 -18.52
C THR A 224 -18.81 -21.88 -19.46
N ASP A 225 -19.73 -22.68 -18.94
CA ASP A 225 -21.00 -23.06 -19.55
C ASP A 225 -22.02 -23.02 -18.40
N SER A 226 -23.23 -22.48 -18.49
CA SER A 226 -24.01 -21.97 -19.60
C SER A 226 -25.07 -21.03 -19.02
N THR A 227 -25.29 -19.90 -19.67
CA THR A 227 -26.46 -19.02 -19.52
C THR A 227 -27.71 -19.78 -19.98
N GLN A 228 -28.78 -19.80 -19.18
CA GLN A 228 -30.15 -19.92 -19.71
C GLN A 228 -30.92 -18.64 -19.36
N CYS A 229 -31.34 -17.90 -20.39
CA CYS A 229 -32.47 -16.99 -20.34
C CYS A 229 -33.22 -17.12 -21.67
N LYS A 230 -34.38 -17.77 -21.63
CA LYS A 230 -35.42 -17.72 -22.67
C LYS A 230 -36.29 -16.49 -22.39
N THR A 231 -36.60 -15.74 -23.44
CA THR A 231 -37.79 -14.89 -23.55
C THR A 231 -39.04 -15.73 -23.69
#